data_AF-A0A1Q5XGI0-F1
#
_entry.id   AF-A0A1Q5XGI0-F1
#
_cell.length_a   1.000
_cell.length_b   1.000
_cell.length_c   1.000
_cell.angle_alpha   90.00
_cell.angle_beta   90.00
_cell.angle_gamma   90.00
#
_symmetry.space_group_name_H-M   'P 1'
#
loop_
_entity.id
_entity.type
_entity.pdbx_description
1 polymer ?
#
loop_
_entity_poly.entity_id
_entity_poly.type
_entity_poly.pdbx_seq_one_letter_code
_entity_poly.pdbx_strand_id
1 'polypeptide(L)'
;MKKKSLALIGIIVLSSSIFTACSSKKDDVSIAIEVARSYKMNELEANKPDNTREVTPQQIAEKEEAIKPLTTESYFNKQSASRGFVRGSRIALIKKTALKLENLSFTEKVDTGQSIDLSYTGELVFGEDMISLDGIVTLLKKGDTWKVNNDIYNSEDIMAIINTEIENSLSDNNGKN
;
A
#
# COMPACT_ATOMS: atom_id res chain seq x y z
N MET A 1 77.07 -23.98 -21.88
CA MET A 1 76.58 -23.61 -20.53
C MET A 1 75.57 -22.48 -20.74
N LYS A 2 74.27 -22.52 -20.42
CA LYS A 2 73.52 -23.10 -19.29
C LYS A 2 72.14 -23.64 -19.75
N LYS A 3 71.79 -24.84 -19.24
CA LYS A 3 70.51 -25.52 -18.92
C LYS A 3 69.19 -24.80 -19.35
N LYS A 4 68.34 -25.36 -20.22
CA LYS A 4 67.27 -26.38 -20.00
C LYS A 4 66.34 -26.10 -18.79
N SER A 5 65.04 -25.85 -19.04
CA SER A 5 63.96 -26.73 -18.58
C SER A 5 62.57 -26.30 -19.08
N LEU A 6 61.93 -27.22 -19.82
CA LEU A 6 60.49 -27.36 -20.02
C LEU A 6 59.86 -27.96 -18.75
N ALA A 7 58.67 -27.46 -18.35
CA ALA A 7 57.63 -28.06 -17.49
C ALA A 7 56.82 -26.88 -16.88
N LEU A 8 55.52 -26.92 -16.64
CA LEU A 8 54.62 -28.03 -16.36
C LEU A 8 53.17 -27.56 -16.63
N ILE A 9 52.36 -28.45 -17.19
CA ILE A 9 50.89 -28.35 -17.26
C ILE A 9 50.34 -28.41 -15.82
N GLY A 10 49.41 -27.51 -15.49
CA GLY A 10 48.60 -27.57 -14.28
C GLY A 10 47.12 -27.36 -14.60
N ILE A 11 46.44 -28.47 -14.90
CA ILE A 11 44.97 -28.59 -14.78
C ILE A 11 44.71 -29.08 -13.35
N ILE A 12 43.78 -28.45 -12.63
CA ILE A 12 42.99 -28.91 -11.45
C ILE A 12 42.37 -27.63 -10.83
N VAL A 13 41.11 -27.50 -10.38
CA VAL A 13 39.91 -28.33 -10.32
C VAL A 13 38.73 -27.38 -10.06
N LEU A 14 37.62 -27.65 -10.75
CA LEU A 14 36.23 -27.60 -10.32
C LEU A 14 35.88 -27.07 -8.91
N SER A 15 34.73 -26.36 -8.87
CA SER A 15 33.79 -26.20 -7.75
C SER A 15 34.14 -25.19 -6.64
N SER A 16 33.39 -24.08 -6.63
CA SER A 16 32.49 -23.77 -5.51
C SER A 16 31.55 -22.63 -5.91
N SER A 17 30.37 -23.01 -6.37
CA SER A 17 29.18 -22.17 -6.31
C SER A 17 28.98 -21.73 -4.86
N ILE A 18 28.99 -20.43 -4.60
CA ILE A 18 28.20 -19.88 -3.50
C ILE A 18 27.36 -18.78 -4.13
N PHE A 19 26.15 -19.17 -4.52
CA PHE A 19 25.05 -18.24 -4.66
C PHE A 19 24.90 -17.55 -3.30
N THR A 20 25.43 -16.34 -3.16
CA THR A 20 25.06 -15.43 -2.07
C THR A 20 23.67 -14.89 -2.37
N ALA A 21 22.66 -15.75 -2.37
CA ALA A 21 21.24 -15.43 -2.62
C ALA A 21 20.40 -15.62 -1.35
N CYS A 22 21.02 -15.48 -0.17
CA CYS A 22 20.33 -15.59 1.11
C CYS A 22 20.28 -14.28 1.93
N SER A 23 20.78 -13.15 1.39
CA SER A 23 20.56 -11.83 2.02
C SER A 23 19.45 -11.02 1.34
N SER A 24 19.27 -11.15 0.02
CA SER A 24 18.33 -10.31 -0.75
C SER A 24 16.85 -10.52 -0.39
N LYS A 25 16.47 -11.69 0.15
CA LYS A 25 15.07 -11.99 0.48
C LYS A 25 14.54 -11.17 1.65
N LYS A 26 15.33 -11.00 2.72
CA LYS A 26 14.92 -10.16 3.87
C LYS A 26 14.84 -8.68 3.48
N ASP A 27 15.66 -8.26 2.54
CA ASP A 27 15.64 -6.90 2.01
C ASP A 27 14.38 -6.67 1.17
N ASP A 28 14.00 -7.61 0.30
CA ASP A 28 12.80 -7.52 -0.55
C ASP A 28 11.50 -7.38 0.27
N VAL A 29 11.33 -8.19 1.33
CA VAL A 29 10.15 -8.11 2.22
C VAL A 29 10.09 -6.79 2.96
N SER A 30 11.24 -6.29 3.44
CA SER A 30 11.31 -5.00 4.15
C SER A 30 10.92 -3.84 3.23
N ILE A 31 11.43 -3.84 1.98
CA ILE A 31 11.06 -2.85 0.96
C ILE A 31 9.58 -2.95 0.62
N ALA A 32 9.04 -4.17 0.46
CA ALA A 32 7.62 -4.37 0.19
C ALA A 32 6.73 -3.82 1.34
N ILE A 33 7.14 -4.02 2.60
CA ILE A 33 6.47 -3.46 3.77
C ILE A 33 6.51 -1.92 3.75
N GLU A 34 7.62 -1.30 3.36
CA GLU A 34 7.72 0.16 3.23
C GLU A 34 6.79 0.71 2.14
N VAL A 35 6.74 0.05 0.98
CA VAL A 35 5.81 0.41 -0.10
C VAL A 35 4.36 0.26 0.36
N ALA A 36 4.02 -0.85 1.03
CA ALA A 36 2.68 -1.10 1.56
C ALA A 36 2.26 -0.05 2.61
N ARG A 37 3.18 0.31 3.52
CA ARG A 37 2.96 1.37 4.51
C ARG A 37 2.73 2.72 3.85
N SER A 38 3.60 3.11 2.93
CA SER A 38 3.45 4.36 2.18
C SER A 38 2.13 4.39 1.42
N TYR A 39 1.75 3.28 0.79
CA TYR A 39 0.46 3.15 0.11
C TYR A 39 -0.70 3.37 1.08
N LYS A 40 -0.70 2.70 2.25
CA LYS A 40 -1.78 2.81 3.23
C LYS A 40 -1.94 4.18 3.85
N MET A 41 -0.82 4.82 4.18
CA MET A 41 -0.85 6.21 4.66
C MET A 41 -1.42 7.13 3.59
N ASN A 42 -0.96 7.00 2.34
CA ASN A 42 -1.49 7.81 1.24
C ASN A 42 -2.95 7.48 0.89
N GLU A 43 -3.43 6.25 1.04
CA GLU A 43 -4.83 5.88 0.83
C GLU A 43 -5.74 6.48 1.90
N LEU A 44 -5.41 6.27 3.18
CA LEU A 44 -6.36 6.43 4.27
C LEU A 44 -6.17 7.72 5.08
N GLU A 45 -4.96 8.25 5.20
CA GLU A 45 -4.77 9.48 5.98
C GLU A 45 -5.35 10.69 5.25
N ALA A 46 -5.94 11.60 6.01
CA ALA A 46 -6.48 12.83 5.47
C ALA A 46 -6.39 13.94 6.49
N ASN A 47 -6.04 15.13 6.02
CA ASN A 47 -6.10 16.33 6.85
C ASN A 47 -7.55 16.66 7.18
N LYS A 48 -7.73 17.45 8.25
CA LYS A 48 -9.02 18.04 8.54
C LYS A 48 -9.49 18.81 7.30
N PRO A 49 -10.74 18.60 6.84
CA PRO A 49 -11.26 19.30 5.68
C PRO A 49 -11.32 20.80 5.97
N ASP A 50 -11.10 21.61 4.92
CA ASP A 50 -11.48 23.01 4.94
C ASP A 50 -13.01 23.15 5.00
N ASN A 51 -13.54 24.37 4.97
CA ASN A 51 -15.00 24.61 4.97
C ASN A 51 -15.70 24.18 3.65
N THR A 52 -15.16 23.20 2.92
CA THR A 52 -15.77 22.63 1.71
C THR A 52 -16.87 21.64 2.08
N ARG A 53 -17.77 21.39 1.12
CA ARG A 53 -18.88 20.43 1.27
C ARG A 53 -18.60 19.09 0.60
N GLU A 54 -17.52 19.00 -0.17
CA GLU A 54 -17.16 17.82 -0.95
C GLU A 54 -15.63 17.70 -1.06
N VAL A 55 -15.17 16.50 -1.39
CA VAL A 55 -13.77 16.25 -1.77
C VAL A 55 -13.58 16.80 -3.18
N THR A 56 -12.73 17.80 -3.34
CA THR A 56 -12.58 18.52 -4.60
C THR A 56 -11.81 17.72 -5.65
N PRO A 57 -11.98 17.99 -6.95
CA PRO A 57 -11.18 17.36 -8.00
C PRO A 57 -9.67 17.51 -7.80
N GLN A 58 -9.22 18.64 -7.25
CA GLN A 58 -7.81 18.85 -6.94
C GLN A 58 -7.33 17.90 -5.84
N GLN A 59 -8.09 17.75 -4.74
CA GLN A 59 -7.75 16.81 -3.67
C GLN A 59 -7.73 15.36 -4.18
N ILE A 60 -8.64 15.01 -5.09
CA ILE A 60 -8.64 13.69 -5.75
C ILE A 60 -7.35 13.52 -6.56
N ALA A 61 -6.97 14.51 -7.37
CA ALA A 61 -5.77 14.46 -8.20
C ALA A 61 -4.49 14.34 -7.37
N GLU A 62 -4.34 15.15 -6.31
CA GLU A 62 -3.18 15.10 -5.40
C GLU A 62 -3.02 13.72 -4.75
N LYS A 63 -4.14 13.13 -4.31
CA LYS A 63 -4.19 11.78 -3.73
C LYS A 63 -3.75 10.73 -4.76
N GLU A 64 -4.31 10.81 -5.97
CA GLU A 64 -4.01 9.90 -7.06
C GLU A 64 -2.54 10.02 -7.52
N GLU A 65 -1.97 11.23 -7.59
CA GLU A 65 -0.57 11.45 -7.93
C GLU A 65 0.40 10.81 -6.91
N ALA A 66 0.10 10.91 -5.62
CA ALA A 66 0.93 10.32 -4.56
C ALA A 66 0.87 8.78 -4.57
N ILE A 67 -0.28 8.19 -4.91
CA ILE A 67 -0.51 6.74 -4.87
C ILE A 67 -0.02 6.05 -6.14
N LYS A 68 -0.15 6.70 -7.31
CA LYS A 68 0.22 6.12 -8.62
C LYS A 68 1.60 5.44 -8.66
N PRO A 69 2.71 6.03 -8.14
CA PRO A 69 4.01 5.37 -8.17
C PRO A 69 4.08 4.10 -7.31
N LEU A 70 3.23 3.98 -6.28
CA LEU A 70 3.22 2.87 -5.31
C LEU A 70 2.41 1.67 -5.80
N THR A 71 1.59 1.85 -6.83
CA THR A 71 0.65 0.83 -7.32
C THR A 71 1.03 0.30 -8.70
N THR A 72 0.50 -0.88 -9.05
CA THR A 72 0.45 -1.32 -10.43
C THR A 72 -0.60 -0.50 -11.20
N GLU A 73 -0.39 -0.31 -12.49
CA GLU A 73 -1.31 0.48 -13.32
C GLU A 73 -2.73 -0.09 -13.33
N SER A 74 -2.86 -1.42 -13.41
CA SER A 74 -4.17 -2.08 -13.40
C SER A 74 -4.91 -1.83 -12.08
N TYR A 75 -4.22 -1.94 -10.95
CA TYR A 75 -4.81 -1.69 -9.64
C TYR A 75 -5.18 -0.20 -9.47
N PHE A 76 -4.27 0.70 -9.86
CA PHE A 76 -4.50 2.14 -9.85
C PHE A 76 -5.77 2.51 -10.63
N ASN A 77 -5.86 2.09 -11.89
CA ASN A 77 -6.99 2.43 -12.76
C ASN A 77 -8.33 1.94 -12.19
N LYS A 78 -8.35 0.73 -11.62
CA LYS A 78 -9.55 0.16 -10.97
C LYS A 78 -9.97 0.99 -9.74
N GLN A 79 -9.02 1.36 -8.88
CA GLN A 79 -9.31 2.11 -7.66
C GLN A 79 -9.65 3.58 -7.94
N SER A 80 -8.98 4.23 -8.89
CA SER A 80 -9.33 5.59 -9.32
C SER A 80 -10.74 5.65 -9.92
N ALA A 81 -11.10 4.69 -10.79
CA ALA A 81 -12.44 4.62 -11.39
C ALA A 81 -13.56 4.44 -10.36
N SER A 82 -13.30 3.69 -9.29
CA SER A 82 -14.24 3.46 -8.19
C SER A 82 -14.13 4.48 -7.05
N ARG A 83 -13.24 5.48 -7.18
CA ARG A 83 -12.92 6.47 -6.14
C ARG A 83 -12.48 5.83 -4.80
N GLY A 84 -11.83 4.67 -4.87
CA GLY A 84 -11.32 3.94 -3.71
C GLY A 84 -10.29 4.74 -2.92
N PHE A 85 -9.38 5.42 -3.62
CA PHE A 85 -8.28 6.17 -2.99
C PHE A 85 -8.68 7.41 -2.19
N VAL A 86 -9.94 7.87 -2.30
CA VAL A 86 -10.41 9.08 -1.63
C VAL A 86 -11.36 8.77 -0.47
N ARG A 87 -11.48 7.50 -0.08
CA ARG A 87 -12.29 7.06 1.07
C ARG A 87 -11.88 7.74 2.36
N GLY A 88 -10.58 7.85 2.64
CA GLY A 88 -10.07 8.56 3.81
C GLY A 88 -10.50 10.03 3.84
N SER A 89 -10.34 10.72 2.71
CA SER A 89 -10.78 12.12 2.57
C SER A 89 -12.29 12.29 2.78
N ARG A 90 -13.10 11.33 2.35
CA ARG A 90 -14.55 11.34 2.57
C ARG A 90 -14.91 11.18 4.05
N ILE A 91 -14.28 10.25 4.76
CA ILE A 91 -14.52 10.10 6.21
C ILE A 91 -14.11 11.39 6.94
N ALA A 92 -12.95 11.95 6.63
CA ALA A 92 -12.48 13.20 7.22
C ALA A 92 -13.47 14.35 6.99
N LEU A 93 -14.04 14.44 5.78
CA LEU A 93 -15.09 15.41 5.45
C LEU A 93 -16.36 15.22 6.28
N ILE A 94 -16.89 14.00 6.34
CA ILE A 94 -18.12 13.63 7.07
C ILE A 94 -17.96 13.93 8.56
N LYS A 95 -16.85 13.46 9.15
CA LYS A 95 -16.55 13.57 10.58
C LYS A 95 -15.95 14.93 10.96
N LYS A 96 -15.66 15.79 9.97
CA LYS A 96 -15.05 17.13 10.14
C LYS A 96 -13.78 17.13 10.99
N THR A 97 -12.98 16.09 10.81
CA THR A 97 -11.76 15.84 11.58
C THR A 97 -10.67 15.26 10.68
N ALA A 98 -9.43 15.26 11.14
CA ALA A 98 -8.36 14.57 10.45
C ALA A 98 -8.50 13.06 10.63
N LEU A 99 -8.11 12.30 9.61
CA LEU A 99 -7.99 10.85 9.64
C LEU A 99 -6.52 10.48 9.78
N LYS A 100 -6.19 9.69 10.81
CA LYS A 100 -4.83 9.19 11.05
C LYS A 100 -4.81 7.69 11.07
N LEU A 101 -3.74 7.11 10.54
CA LEU A 101 -3.49 5.69 10.59
C LEU A 101 -2.47 5.40 11.69
N GLU A 102 -2.91 4.74 12.75
CA GLU A 102 -2.10 4.41 13.91
C GLU A 102 -1.91 2.90 14.03
N ASN A 103 -0.89 2.48 14.78
CA ASN A 103 -0.63 1.07 15.09
C ASN A 103 -0.58 0.13 13.87
N LEU A 104 -0.22 0.67 12.69
CA LEU A 104 -0.13 -0.10 11.45
C LEU A 104 1.06 -1.07 11.48
N SER A 105 0.76 -2.36 11.43
CA SER A 105 1.74 -3.43 11.43
C SER A 105 1.53 -4.36 10.24
N PHE A 106 2.62 -4.89 9.69
CA PHE A 106 2.59 -5.83 8.57
C PHE A 106 3.29 -7.12 8.98
N THR A 107 2.76 -8.25 8.51
CA THR A 107 3.34 -9.58 8.67
C THR A 107 3.35 -10.27 7.32
N GLU A 108 4.51 -10.80 6.93
CA GLU A 108 4.67 -11.61 5.73
C GLU A 108 3.81 -12.87 5.80
N LYS A 109 3.05 -13.15 4.73
CA LYS A 109 2.25 -14.38 4.58
C LYS A 109 2.80 -15.29 3.50
N VAL A 110 3.09 -14.72 2.33
CA VAL A 110 3.58 -15.44 1.15
C VAL A 110 4.66 -14.61 0.48
N ASP A 111 5.79 -15.24 0.14
CA ASP A 111 6.84 -14.68 -0.72
C ASP A 111 7.19 -15.69 -1.82
N THR A 112 6.98 -15.29 -3.07
CA THR A 112 7.32 -16.08 -4.27
C THR A 112 8.53 -15.51 -5.02
N GLY A 113 9.12 -14.42 -4.54
CA GLY A 113 10.15 -13.63 -5.23
C GLY A 113 9.62 -12.74 -6.37
N GLN A 114 8.38 -12.93 -6.81
CA GLN A 114 7.68 -12.08 -7.80
C GLN A 114 6.41 -11.42 -7.25
N SER A 115 5.89 -11.99 -6.17
CA SER A 115 4.72 -11.53 -5.43
C SER A 115 4.96 -11.73 -3.95
N ILE A 116 4.59 -10.73 -3.16
CA ILE A 116 4.58 -10.79 -1.70
C ILE A 116 3.17 -10.45 -1.22
N ASP A 117 2.60 -11.31 -0.38
CA ASP A 117 1.38 -11.01 0.37
C ASP A 117 1.76 -10.65 1.80
N LEU A 118 1.29 -9.49 2.25
CA LEU A 118 1.44 -9.01 3.62
C LEU A 118 0.06 -8.93 4.25
N SER A 119 -0.17 -9.65 5.35
CA SER A 119 -1.30 -9.32 6.22
C SER A 119 -0.97 -8.09 7.04
N TYR A 120 -1.96 -7.27 7.35
CA TYR A 120 -1.77 -6.10 8.19
C TYR A 120 -2.93 -5.88 9.14
N THR A 121 -2.59 -5.23 10.25
CA THR A 121 -3.55 -4.63 11.17
C THR A 121 -3.23 -3.16 11.34
N GLY A 122 -4.22 -2.34 11.66
CA GLY A 122 -4.01 -0.93 12.00
C GLY A 122 -5.26 -0.32 12.61
N GLU A 123 -5.18 0.97 12.91
CA GLU A 123 -6.29 1.71 13.51
C GLU A 123 -6.48 3.01 12.75
N LEU A 124 -7.67 3.20 12.20
CA LEU A 124 -8.06 4.45 11.55
C LEU A 124 -8.77 5.33 12.58
N VAL A 125 -8.08 6.35 13.08
CA VAL A 125 -8.51 7.20 14.18
C VAL A 125 -9.05 8.53 13.66
N PHE A 126 -10.20 8.97 14.18
CA PHE A 126 -10.85 10.22 13.80
C PHE A 126 -11.67 10.84 14.94
N GLY A 127 -11.06 11.82 15.61
CA GLY A 127 -11.63 12.37 16.84
C GLY A 127 -11.50 11.36 17.98
N GLU A 128 -12.61 11.04 18.64
CA GLU A 128 -12.68 10.01 19.70
C GLU A 128 -13.08 8.63 19.14
N ASP A 129 -13.46 8.56 17.86
CA ASP A 129 -13.86 7.33 17.18
C ASP A 129 -12.66 6.63 16.53
N MET A 130 -12.76 5.31 16.35
CA MET A 130 -11.78 4.51 15.62
C MET A 130 -12.43 3.38 14.83
N ILE A 131 -11.75 2.95 13.75
CA ILE A 131 -12.04 1.70 13.03
C ILE A 131 -10.77 0.85 13.05
N SER A 132 -10.86 -0.38 13.56
CA SER A 132 -9.79 -1.36 13.40
C SER A 132 -9.71 -1.80 11.95
N LEU A 133 -8.50 -1.87 11.40
CA LEU A 133 -8.24 -2.38 10.07
C LEU A 133 -7.61 -3.75 10.17
N ASP A 134 -8.10 -4.67 9.35
CA ASP A 134 -7.51 -5.99 9.12
C ASP A 134 -7.61 -6.32 7.63
N GLY A 135 -6.50 -6.71 7.03
CA GLY A 135 -6.45 -6.99 5.61
C GLY A 135 -5.20 -7.68 5.13
N ILE A 136 -5.18 -7.89 3.81
CA ILE A 136 -4.06 -8.44 3.06
C ILE A 136 -3.79 -7.51 1.88
N VAL A 137 -2.55 -7.05 1.78
CA VAL A 137 -2.02 -6.32 0.62
C VAL A 137 -1.09 -7.23 -0.16
N THR A 138 -1.35 -7.33 -1.46
CA THR A 138 -0.51 -8.08 -2.42
C THR A 138 0.35 -7.09 -3.19
N LEU A 139 1.65 -7.29 -3.17
CA LEU A 139 2.63 -6.54 -3.95
C LEU A 139 3.20 -7.41 -5.05
N LEU A 140 3.36 -6.85 -6.24
CA LEU A 140 4.06 -7.48 -7.36
C LEU A 140 5.39 -6.78 -7.63
N LYS A 141 6.40 -7.59 -7.96
CA LYS A 141 7.69 -7.10 -8.44
C LYS A 141 7.55 -6.67 -9.90
N LYS A 142 7.95 -5.44 -10.21
CA LYS A 142 7.98 -4.84 -11.56
C LYS A 142 9.38 -4.29 -11.80
N GLY A 143 10.21 -5.06 -12.51
CA GLY A 143 11.64 -4.80 -12.57
C GLY A 143 12.24 -4.90 -11.17
N ASP A 144 12.95 -3.85 -10.75
CA ASP A 144 13.57 -3.78 -9.41
C ASP A 144 12.68 -3.08 -8.36
N THR A 145 11.40 -2.86 -8.66
CA THR A 145 10.47 -2.14 -7.77
C THR A 145 9.30 -3.02 -7.33
N TRP A 146 8.89 -2.86 -6.07
CA TRP A 146 7.66 -3.44 -5.53
C TRP A 146 6.50 -2.47 -5.69
N LYS A 147 5.34 -2.98 -6.10
CA LYS A 147 4.13 -2.18 -6.32
C LYS A 147 2.89 -2.90 -5.80
N VAL A 148 2.03 -2.18 -5.10
CA VAL A 148 0.73 -2.68 -4.65
C VAL A 148 -0.12 -3.04 -5.86
N ASN A 149 -0.55 -4.29 -5.91
CA ASN A 149 -1.36 -4.84 -6.99
C ASN A 149 -2.79 -5.17 -6.55
N ASN A 150 -2.97 -5.43 -5.25
CA ASN A 150 -4.26 -5.66 -4.67
C ASN A 150 -4.23 -5.35 -3.19
N ASP A 151 -5.38 -4.99 -2.63
CA ASP A 151 -5.55 -4.78 -1.21
C ASP A 151 -7.00 -5.07 -0.85
N ILE A 152 -7.17 -5.99 0.09
CA ILE A 152 -8.47 -6.46 0.56
C ILE A 152 -8.45 -6.31 2.07
N TYR A 153 -9.41 -5.57 2.60
CA TYR A 153 -9.61 -5.37 4.03
C TYR A 153 -11.09 -5.22 4.33
N ASN A 154 -11.42 -5.07 5.61
CA ASN A 154 -12.73 -4.73 6.13
C ASN A 154 -13.22 -3.31 5.70
N SER A 155 -13.13 -3.01 4.41
CA SER A 155 -13.53 -1.72 3.82
C SER A 155 -15.04 -1.47 3.88
N GLU A 156 -15.84 -2.50 4.20
CA GLU A 156 -17.27 -2.36 4.47
C GLU A 156 -17.53 -1.46 5.68
N ASP A 157 -16.68 -1.52 6.71
CA ASP A 157 -16.79 -0.66 7.90
C ASP A 157 -16.59 0.83 7.54
N ILE A 158 -15.66 1.10 6.62
CA ILE A 158 -15.45 2.44 6.05
C ILE A 158 -16.67 2.88 5.23
N MET A 159 -17.19 1.99 4.39
CA MET A 159 -18.32 2.29 3.52
C MET A 159 -19.61 2.53 4.32
N ALA A 160 -19.80 1.85 5.45
CA ALA A 160 -20.93 2.07 6.34
C ALA A 160 -21.01 3.54 6.80
N ILE A 161 -19.88 4.11 7.24
CA ILE A 161 -19.82 5.54 7.63
C ILE A 161 -20.21 6.46 6.47
N ILE A 162 -19.69 6.17 5.27
CA ILE A 162 -19.96 6.98 4.07
C ILE A 162 -21.46 6.89 3.69
N ASN A 163 -22.03 5.70 3.75
CA ASN A 163 -23.42 5.47 3.34
C ASN A 163 -24.43 6.05 4.36
N THR A 164 -24.16 5.93 5.66
CA THR A 164 -25.04 6.51 6.70
C THR A 164 -25.19 8.03 6.54
N GLU A 165 -24.12 8.74 6.18
CA GLU A 165 -24.22 10.19 5.93
C GLU A 165 -25.09 10.50 4.69
N ILE A 166 -24.94 9.70 3.62
CA ILE A 166 -25.76 9.86 2.41
C ILE A 166 -27.24 9.70 2.75
N GLU A 167 -27.60 8.66 3.51
CA GLU A 167 -28.97 8.42 3.93
C GLU A 167 -29.55 9.58 4.76
N ASN A 168 -28.79 10.07 5.75
CA ASN A 168 -29.20 11.20 6.58
C ASN A 168 -29.41 12.49 5.75
N SER A 169 -28.53 12.74 4.78
CA SER A 169 -28.64 13.91 3.90
C SER A 169 -29.87 13.84 2.98
N LEU A 170 -30.32 12.64 2.62
CA LEU A 170 -31.52 12.42 1.81
C LEU A 170 -32.80 12.57 2.65
N SER A 171 -32.81 12.12 3.91
CA SER A 171 -33.96 12.31 4.81
C SER A 171 -34.21 13.77 5.15
N ASP A 172 -33.14 14.56 5.35
CA ASP A 172 -33.25 15.98 5.70
C ASP A 172 -33.81 16.86 4.57
N ASN A 173 -33.64 16.42 3.31
CA ASN A 173 -34.18 17.13 2.14
C ASN A 173 -35.66 16.79 1.89
N ASN A 174 -36.13 15.61 2.31
CA ASN A 174 -37.54 15.21 2.13
C ASN A 174 -38.48 15.77 3.21
N GLY A 175 -37.94 16.25 4.35
CA GLY A 175 -38.71 16.91 5.42
C GLY A 175 -38.96 18.41 5.23
N LYS A 176 -38.52 18.99 4.10
CA LYS A 176 -38.60 20.44 3.81
C LYS A 176 -39.52 20.82 2.63
N ASN A 177 -40.32 19.89 2.12
CA ASN A 177 -41.32 20.15 1.07
C ASN A 177 -42.75 20.20 1.63
#